data_AF-A0A0R1WZX8-F1
#
_entry.id   AF-A0A0R1WZX8-F1
#
_cell.length_a   1.000
_cell.length_b   1.000
_cell.length_c   1.000
_cell.angle_alpha   90.00
_cell.angle_beta   90.00
_cell.angle_gamma   90.00
#
_symmetry.space_group_name_H-M   'P 1'
#
loop_
_entity.id
_entity.type
_entity.pdbx_description
1 polymer ?
#
loop_
_entity_poly.entity_id
_entity_poly.type
_entity_poly.pdbx_seq_one_letter_code
_entity_poly.pdbx_strand_id
1 'polypeptide(L)' 'MVGRLIGGVALPIAVLLAWGRWMAPRSPFQLVEWQRLIAEIVLFGGTAMAAVAIGQTRLALSYGAVVLVSLLLTHGVR' A
#
# COMPACT_ATOMS: atom_id res chain seq x y z
N MET A 1 -9.47 1.92 24.36
CA MET A 1 -10.41 1.60 23.26
C MET A 1 -10.42 2.68 22.18
N VAL A 2 -10.61 3.96 22.56
CA VAL A 2 -10.60 5.12 21.65
C VAL A 2 -9.31 5.24 20.80
N GLY A 3 -8.12 5.07 21.39
CA GLY A 3 -6.86 5.15 20.65
C GLY A 3 -6.69 4.12 19.52
N ARG A 4 -7.28 2.92 19.64
CA ARG A 4 -7.27 1.89 18.58
C ARG A 4 -8.18 2.28 17.42
N LEU A 5 -9.32 2.92 17.71
CA LEU A 5 -10.25 3.41 16.68
C LEU A 5 -9.67 4.61 15.93
N ILE A 6 -9.07 5.56 16.66
CA ILE A 6 -8.39 6.70 16.05
C ILE A 6 -7.24 6.21 15.17
N GLY A 7 -6.39 5.29 15.67
CA GLY A 7 -5.33 4.70 14.84
C GLY A 7 -5.86 3.94 13.62
N GLY A 8 -6.94 3.17 13.78
CA GLY A 8 -7.56 2.41 12.70
C GLY A 8 -8.19 3.27 11.59
N VAL A 9 -8.52 4.54 11.88
CA VAL A 9 -9.12 5.48 10.91
C VAL A 9 -8.11 6.52 10.42
N ALA A 10 -7.32 7.11 11.32
CA ALA A 10 -6.35 8.14 10.97
C ALA A 10 -5.23 7.57 10.09
N LEU A 11 -4.78 6.33 10.34
CA LEU A 11 -3.73 5.70 9.57
C LEU A 11 -4.11 5.50 8.09
N PRO A 12 -5.26 4.86 7.73
CA PRO A 12 -5.64 4.73 6.32
C PRO A 12 -5.92 6.07 5.65
N ILE A 13 -6.45 7.06 6.38
CA ILE A 13 -6.64 8.42 5.85
C ILE A 13 -5.29 9.06 5.50
N ALA A 14 -4.30 8.98 6.42
CA ALA A 14 -2.96 9.51 6.18
C ALA A 14 -2.30 8.84 4.96
N VAL A 15 -2.45 7.51 4.83
CA VAL A 15 -1.96 6.75 3.67
C VAL A 15 -2.63 7.22 2.37
N LEU A 16 -3.96 7.41 2.37
CA LEU A 16 -4.70 7.89 1.19
C LEU A 16 -4.25 9.29 0.76
N LEU A 17 -4.06 10.20 1.71
CA LEU A 17 -3.58 11.56 1.44
C LEU A 17 -2.15 11.54 0.89
N ALA A 18 -1.26 10.74 1.49
CA ALA A 18 0.09 10.55 1.01
C ALA A 18 0.11 9.99 -0.42
N TRP A 19 -0.72 8.97 -0.69
CA TRP A 19 -0.84 8.38 -2.02
C TRP A 19 -1.33 9.39 -3.06
N GLY A 20 -2.40 10.13 -2.75
CA GLY A 20 -2.95 11.16 -3.62
C GLY A 20 -1.96 12.27 -3.91
N ARG A 21 -1.12 12.63 -2.93
CA ARG A 21 -0.13 13.69 -3.03
C ARG A 21 1.10 13.31 -3.84
N TRP A 22 1.54 12.05 -3.79
CA TRP A 22 2.86 11.65 -4.28
C TRP A 22 2.87 10.51 -5.30
N MET A 23 1.86 9.65 -5.29
CA MET A 23 1.79 8.43 -6.10
C MET A 23 0.71 8.46 -7.19
N ALA A 24 -0.30 9.33 -7.06
CA ALA A 24 -1.34 9.46 -8.07
C ALA A 24 -0.77 9.88 -9.44
N PRO A 25 -1.31 9.38 -10.58
CA PRO A 25 -0.79 9.70 -11.91
C PRO A 25 -0.89 11.20 -12.28
N ARG A 26 -1.74 11.97 -11.59
CA ARG A 26 -1.84 13.44 -11.70
C ARG A 26 -1.25 14.18 -10.48
N SER A 27 -0.42 13.51 -9.69
CA SER A 27 0.25 14.15 -8.57
C SER A 27 1.12 15.32 -9.05
N PRO A 28 1.07 16.48 -8.37
CA PRO A 28 1.99 17.59 -8.63
C PRO A 28 3.43 17.33 -8.16
N PHE A 29 3.64 16.34 -7.28
CA PHE A 29 4.96 15.95 -6.75
C PHE A 29 5.13 14.43 -6.91
N GLN A 30 5.30 13.96 -8.14
CA GLN A 30 5.50 12.54 -8.39
C GLN A 30 6.82 12.07 -7.78
N LEU A 31 6.75 10.98 -7.01
CA LEU A 31 7.96 10.33 -6.49
C LEU A 31 8.78 9.73 -7.63
N VAL A 32 10.09 9.76 -7.46
CA VAL A 32 11.03 9.04 -8.34
C VAL A 32 10.75 7.53 -8.24
N GLU A 33 10.93 6.79 -9.31
CA GLU A 33 10.51 5.40 -9.46
C GLU A 33 10.93 4.48 -8.29
N TRP A 34 12.17 4.61 -7.82
CA TRP A 34 12.66 3.85 -6.66
C TRP A 34 11.92 4.18 -5.35
N GLN A 35 11.60 5.46 -5.11
CA GLN A 35 10.84 5.89 -3.93
C GLN A 35 9.39 5.40 -4.00
N ARG A 36 8.81 5.37 -5.21
CA ARG A 36 7.48 4.80 -5.44
C ARG A 36 7.47 3.30 -5.13
N LEU A 37 8.47 2.56 -5.59
CA LEU A 37 8.60 1.13 -5.33
C LEU A 37 8.73 0.82 -3.83
N ILE A 38 9.55 1.58 -3.08
CA ILE A 38 9.65 1.43 -1.62
C ILE A 38 8.28 1.68 -0.96
N ALA A 39 7.58 2.74 -1.33
CA ALA A 39 6.27 3.05 -0.75
C ALA A 39 5.22 1.99 -1.09
N GLU A 40 5.22 1.43 -2.31
CA GLU A 40 4.36 0.30 -2.69
C GLU A 40 4.65 -0.93 -1.84
N ILE A 41 5.93 -1.29 -1.65
CA ILE A 41 6.32 -2.44 -0.83
C ILE A 41 5.91 -2.23 0.63
N VAL A 42 6.11 -1.04 1.19
CA VAL A 42 5.75 -0.76 2.58
C VAL A 42 4.23 -0.79 2.78
N LEU A 43 3.47 -0.13 1.90
CA LEU A 43 2.02 -0.04 2.04
C LEU A 43 1.34 -1.37 1.73
N PHE A 44 1.65 -1.96 0.57
CA PHE A 44 1.02 -3.20 0.14
C PHE A 44 1.62 -4.42 0.83
N GLY A 45 2.95 -4.52 0.90
CA GLY A 45 3.61 -5.61 1.64
C GLY A 45 3.27 -5.57 3.13
N GLY A 46 3.25 -4.39 3.74
CA GLY A 46 2.82 -4.21 5.14
C GLY A 46 1.37 -4.66 5.37
N THR A 47 0.47 -4.34 4.45
CA THR A 47 -0.94 -4.79 4.52
C THR A 47 -1.06 -6.31 4.38
N ALA A 48 -0.30 -6.92 3.48
CA ALA A 48 -0.26 -8.38 3.33
C ALA A 48 0.28 -9.07 4.59
N MET A 49 1.36 -8.55 5.18
CA MET A 49 1.92 -9.07 6.43
C MET A 49 0.95 -8.91 7.61
N ALA A 50 0.25 -7.77 7.69
CA ALA A 50 -0.80 -7.57 8.68
C ALA A 50 -1.94 -8.59 8.51
N ALA A 51 -2.34 -8.90 7.28
CA ALA A 51 -3.34 -9.93 6.98
C ALA A 51 -2.91 -11.35 7.42
N VAL A 52 -1.62 -11.68 7.30
CA VAL A 52 -1.05 -12.93 7.85
C VAL A 52 -1.06 -12.91 9.38
N ALA A 53 -0.68 -11.79 9.99
CA ALA A 53 -0.60 -11.66 11.45
C ALA A 53 -1.97 -11.80 12.14
N ILE A 54 -3.07 -11.43 11.47
CA ILE A 54 -4.44 -11.66 11.96
C ILE A 54 -5.00 -13.05 11.61
N GLY A 55 -4.17 -13.96 11.09
CA GLY A 55 -4.55 -15.33 10.75
C GLY A 55 -5.36 -15.49 9.46
N GLN A 56 -5.52 -14.42 8.66
CA GLN A 56 -6.29 -14.44 7.41
C GLN A 56 -5.39 -14.75 6.21
N THR A 57 -4.70 -15.89 6.25
CA THR A 57 -3.71 -16.28 5.23
C THR A 57 -4.29 -16.32 3.81
N ARG A 58 -5.56 -16.74 3.67
CA ARG A 58 -6.24 -16.80 2.36
C ARG A 58 -6.39 -15.40 1.73
N LEU A 59 -6.71 -14.39 2.54
CA LEU A 59 -6.81 -13.00 2.10
C LEU A 59 -5.44 -12.38 1.85
N ALA A 60 -4.45 -12.69 2.68
CA ALA A 60 -3.07 -12.27 2.47
C ALA A 60 -2.51 -12.79 1.14
N LEU A 61 -2.78 -14.05 0.79
CA LEU A 61 -2.35 -14.66 -0.47
C LEU A 61 -3.06 -14.03 -1.68
N SER A 62 -4.39 -13.87 -1.63
CA SER A 62 -5.12 -13.24 -2.74
C SER A 62 -4.70 -11.80 -2.94
N TYR A 63 -4.53 -11.05 -1.85
CA TYR A 63 -4.10 -9.65 -1.90
C TYR A 63 -2.66 -9.53 -2.40
N GLY A 64 -1.74 -10.35 -1.86
CA GLY A 64 -0.35 -10.40 -2.29
C GLY A 64 -0.19 -10.74 -3.78
N ALA A 65 -1.00 -11.65 -4.30
CA ALA A 65 -1.03 -11.97 -5.73
C ALA A 65 -1.44 -10.76 -6.58
N VAL A 66 -2.49 -10.04 -6.18
CA VAL A 66 -2.93 -8.81 -6.87
C VAL A 66 -1.84 -7.73 -6.82
N VAL A 67 -1.18 -7.57 -5.68
CA VAL A 67 -0.07 -6.62 -5.50
C VAL A 67 1.12 -6.96 -6.40
N LEU A 68 1.48 -8.24 -6.50
CA LEU A 68 2.54 -8.70 -7.41
C LEU A 68 2.21 -8.38 -8.86
N VAL A 69 0.99 -8.68 -9.30
CA VAL A 69 0.54 -8.33 -10.66
C VAL A 69 0.57 -6.82 -10.87
N SER A 70 0.12 -6.02 -9.91
CA SER A 70 0.17 -4.56 -9.97
C SER A 70 1.60 -4.04 -10.10
N LEU A 71 2.54 -4.57 -9.31
CA LEU A 71 3.96 -4.21 -9.36
C LEU A 71 4.58 -4.56 -10.70
N LEU A 72 4.30 -5.77 -11.22
CA LEU A 72 4.78 -6.23 -12.51
C LEU A 72 4.23 -5.39 -13.66
N LEU A 73 2.94 -5.02 -13.63
CA LEU A 73 2.36 -4.14 -14.65
C LEU A 73 2.94 -2.71 -14.58
N THR A 74 3.21 -2.23 -13.37
CA THR A 74 3.65 -0.84 -13.15
C THR A 74 5.14 -0.64 -13.47
N HIS A 75 5.98 -1.64 -13.21
CA HIS A 75 7.43 -1.56 -13.39
C HIS A 75 7.97 -2.47 -14.49
N GLY A 76 7.27 -3.55 -14.86
CA GLY A 76 7.69 -4.49 -15.91
C GLY A 76 7.22 -4.14 -17.32
N VAL A 77 6.31 -3.17 -17.48
CA VAL A 77 5.80 -2.70 -18.79
C VAL A 77 6.42 -1.33 -19.17
N ARG A 78 7.38 -0.83 -18.39
CA ARG A 78 8.11 0.41 -18.67
C ARG A 78 9.43 0.16 -19.39
#